data_AF-G9ZDU7-F1
#
_entry.id   AF-G9ZDU7-F1
#
_cell.length_a   1.000
_cell.length_b   1.000
_cell.length_c   1.000
_cell.angle_alpha   90.00
_cell.angle_beta   90.00
_cell.angle_gamma   90.00
#
_symmetry.space_group_name_H-M   'P 1'
#
loop_
_entity.id
_entity.type
_entity.pdbx_description
1 polymer ?
#
loop_
_entity_poly.entity_id
_entity_poly.type
_entity_poly.pdbx_seq_one_letter_code
_entity_poly.pdbx_strand_id
1 'polypeptide(L)'
;MGGSIAIEAAAHLGNRLRGLIVSECNLTAGGGTYSRAIAAYREEDYIAHGHAALIAQETSPWAGSLRSSAPWAVWRSARSLIDGVEPDWLTRLRALPQRKTFLVGANTLPDADYERIRAAHIPTAIIPAAGHSMSWENPGGLAAALAAFMDEA
;
A
#
# COMPACT_ATOMS: atom_id res chain seq x y z
N MET A 1 -2.13 2.02 1.12
CA MET A 1 -3.36 2.46 0.42
C MET A 1 -3.48 1.93 -1.01
N GLY A 2 -2.63 2.35 -1.96
CA GLY A 2 -2.84 2.07 -3.40
C GLY A 2 -3.01 0.59 -3.73
N GLY A 3 -2.21 -0.31 -3.15
CA GLY A 3 -2.37 -1.75 -3.36
C GLY A 3 -3.67 -2.33 -2.81
N SER A 4 -4.19 -1.80 -1.69
CA SER A 4 -5.50 -2.21 -1.14
C SER A 4 -6.63 -1.84 -2.10
N ILE A 5 -6.58 -0.65 -2.70
CA ILE A 5 -7.50 -0.22 -3.77
C ILE A 5 -7.35 -1.13 -5.01
N ALA A 6 -6.12 -1.50 -5.37
CA ALA A 6 -5.88 -2.38 -6.50
C ALA A 6 -6.45 -3.80 -6.27
N ILE A 7 -6.43 -4.30 -5.03
CA ILE A 7 -7.08 -5.56 -4.64
C ILE A 7 -8.60 -5.47 -4.81
N GLU A 8 -9.23 -4.37 -4.36
CA GLU A 8 -10.66 -4.10 -4.58
C GLU A 8 -11.01 -4.08 -6.07
N ALA A 9 -10.24 -3.30 -6.84
CA ALA A 9 -10.43 -3.17 -8.28
C ALA A 9 -10.25 -4.51 -9.01
N ALA A 10 -9.27 -5.33 -8.59
CA ALA A 10 -9.04 -6.66 -9.15
C ALA A 10 -10.26 -7.57 -9.00
N ALA A 11 -10.93 -7.55 -7.83
CA ALA A 11 -12.15 -8.31 -7.61
C ALA A 11 -13.29 -7.88 -8.56
N HIS A 12 -13.42 -6.57 -8.83
CA HIS A 12 -14.42 -6.04 -9.76
C HIS A 12 -14.10 -6.30 -11.24
N LEU A 13 -12.81 -6.31 -11.60
CA LEU A 13 -12.38 -6.56 -12.98
C LEU A 13 -12.57 -8.02 -13.39
N GLY A 14 -12.45 -8.96 -12.44
CA GLY A 14 -12.65 -10.38 -12.67
C GLY A 14 -11.76 -10.90 -13.80
N ASN A 15 -12.34 -11.65 -14.74
CA ASN A 15 -11.61 -12.28 -15.86
C ASN A 15 -10.89 -11.29 -16.80
N ARG A 16 -11.20 -9.98 -16.74
CA ARG A 16 -10.50 -8.96 -17.54
C ARG A 16 -9.12 -8.62 -16.99
N LEU A 17 -8.83 -8.98 -15.74
CA LEU A 17 -7.53 -8.78 -15.12
C LEU A 17 -6.55 -9.86 -15.57
N ARG A 18 -5.39 -9.46 -16.08
CA ARG A 18 -4.31 -10.40 -16.46
C ARG A 18 -3.41 -10.76 -15.28
N GLY A 19 -3.20 -9.83 -14.36
CA GLY A 19 -2.48 -10.07 -13.12
C GLY A 19 -2.50 -8.85 -12.21
N LEU A 20 -2.09 -9.05 -10.95
CA LEU A 20 -2.05 -8.00 -9.93
C LEU A 20 -0.68 -7.97 -9.25
N ILE A 21 -0.05 -6.81 -9.26
CA ILE A 21 1.16 -6.54 -8.47
C ILE A 21 0.79 -5.54 -7.39
N VAL A 22 1.12 -5.83 -6.14
CA VAL A 22 0.97 -4.90 -5.02
C VAL A 22 2.26 -4.82 -4.23
N SER A 23 2.57 -3.64 -3.68
CA SER A 23 3.77 -3.39 -2.87
C SER A 23 3.36 -2.85 -1.51
N GLU A 24 3.71 -3.57 -0.44
CA GLU A 24 3.57 -3.15 0.97
C GLU A 24 2.26 -2.43 1.31
N CYS A 25 1.14 -2.88 0.74
CA CYS A 25 -0.16 -2.27 0.99
C CYS A 25 -0.80 -2.80 2.27
N ASN A 26 -1.83 -2.10 2.77
CA ASN A 26 -2.60 -2.58 3.91
C ASN A 26 -3.33 -3.87 3.54
N LEU A 27 -3.15 -4.91 4.36
CA LEU A 27 -3.72 -6.23 4.17
C LEU A 27 -4.93 -6.49 5.08
N THR A 28 -4.97 -5.83 6.22
CA THR A 28 -6.06 -5.92 7.21
C THR A 28 -6.46 -4.54 7.69
N ALA A 29 -7.60 -4.46 8.39
CA ALA A 29 -7.99 -3.29 9.16
C ALA A 29 -6.91 -2.88 10.19
N GLY A 30 -7.06 -1.67 10.72
CA GLY A 30 -6.17 -1.07 11.72
C GLY A 30 -5.06 -0.20 11.14
N GLY A 31 -4.94 -0.09 9.82
CA GLY A 31 -4.00 0.80 9.13
C GLY A 31 -2.51 0.59 9.46
N GLY A 32 -1.65 1.33 8.76
CA GLY A 32 -0.21 1.44 9.03
C GLY A 32 0.16 2.70 9.81
N THR A 33 1.47 2.92 10.02
CA THR A 33 2.02 4.04 10.81
C THR A 33 1.41 5.39 10.42
N TYR A 34 1.43 5.75 9.14
CA TYR A 34 0.90 7.04 8.67
C TYR A 34 -0.61 7.16 8.85
N SER A 35 -1.38 6.14 8.45
CA SER A 35 -2.84 6.18 8.59
C SER A 35 -3.29 6.24 10.04
N ARG A 36 -2.59 5.56 10.96
CA ARG A 36 -2.86 5.64 12.40
C ARG A 36 -2.59 7.03 12.95
N ALA A 37 -1.45 7.63 12.59
CA ALA A 37 -1.10 8.98 13.02
C ALA A 37 -2.10 10.03 12.51
N ILE A 38 -2.52 9.92 11.25
CA ILE A 38 -3.51 10.83 10.65
C ILE A 38 -4.89 10.64 11.30
N ALA A 39 -5.36 9.40 11.42
CA ALA A 39 -6.69 9.09 11.95
C ALA A 39 -6.81 9.26 13.48
N ALA A 40 -5.69 9.52 14.18
CA ALA A 40 -5.71 9.89 15.60
C ALA A 40 -6.27 11.31 15.83
N TYR A 41 -6.19 12.18 14.83
CA TYR A 41 -6.88 13.47 14.84
C TYR A 41 -8.38 13.27 14.61
N ARG A 42 -9.21 14.13 15.21
CA ARG A 42 -10.55 14.37 14.67
C ARG A 42 -10.41 14.95 13.27
N GLU A 43 -11.37 14.66 12.39
CA GLU A 43 -11.31 15.13 10.99
C GLU A 43 -11.17 16.66 10.90
N GLU A 44 -11.97 17.39 11.68
CA GLU A 44 -11.95 18.86 11.76
C GLU A 44 -10.57 19.40 12.15
N ASP A 45 -9.93 18.80 13.17
CA ASP A 45 -8.62 19.21 13.67
C ASP A 45 -7.51 18.91 12.67
N TYR A 46 -7.61 17.79 11.95
CA TYR A 46 -6.67 17.46 10.88
C TYR A 46 -6.77 18.45 9.72
N ILE A 47 -7.98 18.79 9.32
CA ILE A 47 -8.22 19.76 8.24
C ILE A 47 -7.69 21.13 8.62
N ALA A 48 -7.96 21.58 9.84
CA ALA A 48 -7.57 22.91 10.29
C ALA A 48 -6.05 23.03 10.54
N HIS A 49 -5.41 22.00 11.08
CA HIS A 49 -4.02 22.09 11.56
C HIS A 49 -3.17 20.86 11.24
N GLY A 50 -3.71 19.65 11.41
CA GLY A 50 -2.93 18.40 11.33
C GLY A 50 -2.29 18.15 9.96
N HIS A 51 -2.95 18.53 8.87
CA HIS A 51 -2.42 18.34 7.53
C HIS A 51 -1.19 19.22 7.25
N ALA A 52 -1.27 20.51 7.62
CA ALA A 52 -0.15 21.43 7.49
C ALA A 52 1.03 21.01 8.38
N ALA A 53 0.75 20.55 9.61
CA ALA A 53 1.77 20.02 10.52
C ALA A 53 2.46 18.77 9.96
N LEU A 54 1.69 17.84 9.38
CA LEU A 54 2.24 16.65 8.72
C LEU A 54 3.16 17.04 7.55
N ILE A 55 2.72 17.95 6.68
CA ILE A 55 3.55 18.43 5.55
C ILE A 55 4.86 19.07 6.04
N ALA A 56 4.82 19.83 7.14
CA ALA A 56 6.00 20.49 7.68
C ALA A 56 7.02 19.52 8.29
N GLN A 57 6.58 18.36 8.76
CA GLN A 57 7.42 17.33 9.37
C GLN A 57 7.92 16.28 8.36
N GLU A 58 7.21 16.09 7.26
CA GLU A 58 7.54 15.10 6.23
C GLU A 58 8.75 15.54 5.38
N THR A 59 9.82 14.74 5.38
CA THR A 59 11.07 15.05 4.69
C THR A 59 11.24 14.32 3.37
N SER A 60 10.42 13.30 3.10
CA SER A 60 10.43 12.56 1.85
C SER A 60 9.69 13.31 0.72
N PRO A 61 9.82 12.86 -0.54
CA PRO A 61 9.03 13.39 -1.66
C PRO A 61 7.50 13.32 -1.45
N TRP A 62 7.02 12.52 -0.49
CA TRP A 62 5.61 12.45 -0.14
C TRP A 62 5.03 13.80 0.30
N ALA A 63 5.84 14.69 0.89
CA ALA A 63 5.41 16.04 1.25
C ALA A 63 4.83 16.81 0.05
N GLY A 64 5.36 16.61 -1.16
CA GLY A 64 4.83 17.21 -2.39
C GLY A 64 3.45 16.66 -2.79
N SER A 65 3.26 15.35 -2.62
CA SER A 65 1.97 14.70 -2.83
C SER A 65 0.92 15.17 -1.82
N LEU A 66 1.31 15.30 -0.55
CA LEU A 66 0.47 15.84 0.50
C LEU A 66 0.03 17.28 0.21
N ARG A 67 0.97 18.17 -0.17
CA ARG A 67 0.64 19.56 -0.55
C ARG A 67 -0.37 19.69 -1.69
N SER A 68 -0.40 18.69 -2.57
CA SER A 68 -1.30 18.65 -3.73
C SER A 68 -2.64 17.95 -3.42
N SER A 69 -2.78 17.40 -2.21
CA SER A 69 -3.95 16.63 -1.79
C SER A 69 -4.89 17.49 -0.94
N ALA A 70 -6.20 17.24 -1.06
CA ALA A 70 -7.15 17.86 -0.15
C ALA A 70 -7.04 17.23 1.26
N PRO A 71 -6.99 18.03 2.34
CA PRO A 71 -6.75 17.51 3.69
C PRO A 71 -7.84 16.54 4.16
N TRP A 72 -9.12 16.83 3.86
CA TRP A 72 -10.23 15.93 4.20
C TRP A 72 -10.12 14.58 3.47
N ALA A 73 -9.63 14.57 2.23
CA ALA A 73 -9.46 13.35 1.46
C ALA A 73 -8.35 12.47 2.06
N VAL A 74 -7.22 13.07 2.48
CA VAL A 74 -6.14 12.35 3.17
C VAL A 74 -6.62 11.76 4.48
N TRP A 75 -7.34 12.54 5.31
CA TRP A 75 -7.88 12.05 6.57
C TRP A 75 -8.87 10.90 6.38
N ARG A 76 -9.86 11.08 5.49
CA ARG A 76 -10.88 10.04 5.23
C ARG A 76 -10.26 8.77 4.65
N SER A 77 -9.25 8.92 3.81
CA SER A 77 -8.51 7.78 3.26
C SER A 77 -7.74 7.02 4.35
N ALA A 78 -7.04 7.74 5.23
CA ALA A 78 -6.39 7.15 6.39
C ALA A 78 -7.40 6.45 7.32
N ARG A 79 -8.52 7.11 7.61
CA ARG A 79 -9.60 6.55 8.44
C ARG A 79 -10.19 5.28 7.84
N SER A 80 -10.44 5.27 6.53
CA SER A 80 -10.93 4.07 5.82
C SER A 80 -9.95 2.90 5.92
N LEU A 81 -8.63 3.14 5.92
CA LEU A 81 -7.64 2.07 6.13
C LEU A 81 -7.63 1.54 7.57
N ILE A 82 -7.98 2.38 8.56
CA ILE A 82 -8.16 1.97 9.95
C ILE A 82 -9.41 1.10 10.08
N ASP A 83 -10.53 1.57 9.55
CA ASP A 83 -11.81 0.86 9.63
C ASP A 83 -11.75 -0.47 8.87
N GLY A 84 -10.99 -0.50 7.76
CA GLY A 84 -10.80 -1.69 6.94
C GLY A 84 -12.05 -2.08 6.16
N VAL A 85 -12.05 -3.31 5.66
CA VAL A 85 -13.14 -3.91 4.87
C VAL A 85 -13.35 -5.36 5.28
N GLU A 86 -14.52 -5.89 4.97
CA GLU A 86 -14.87 -7.31 5.16
C GLU A 86 -15.29 -7.93 3.80
N PRO A 87 -14.76 -9.09 3.40
CA PRO A 87 -13.55 -9.74 3.94
C PRO A 87 -12.32 -8.84 3.78
N ASP A 88 -11.29 -9.05 4.60
CA ASP A 88 -10.06 -8.23 4.53
C ASP A 88 -9.30 -8.37 3.19
N TRP A 89 -8.37 -7.44 2.94
CA TRP A 89 -7.63 -7.41 1.67
C TRP A 89 -6.71 -8.62 1.50
N LEU A 90 -6.16 -9.19 2.58
CA LEU A 90 -5.38 -10.43 2.49
C LEU A 90 -6.24 -11.59 1.99
N THR A 91 -7.45 -11.73 2.52
CA THR A 91 -8.42 -12.76 2.14
C THR A 91 -8.82 -12.59 0.68
N ARG A 92 -9.12 -11.35 0.26
CA ARG A 92 -9.44 -11.02 -1.13
C ARG A 92 -8.27 -11.31 -2.07
N LEU A 93 -7.07 -10.86 -1.71
CA LEU A 93 -5.86 -11.10 -2.49
C LEU A 93 -5.58 -12.60 -2.63
N ARG A 94 -5.72 -13.38 -1.55
CA ARG A 94 -5.57 -14.84 -1.58
C ARG A 94 -6.59 -15.49 -2.51
N ALA A 95 -7.85 -15.06 -2.46
CA ALA A 95 -8.93 -15.62 -3.27
C ALA A 95 -8.85 -15.28 -4.77
N LEU A 96 -8.09 -14.24 -5.16
CA LEU A 96 -7.97 -13.81 -6.56
C LEU A 96 -7.40 -14.93 -7.46
N PRO A 97 -8.11 -15.47 -8.46
CA PRO A 97 -7.55 -16.57 -9.27
C PRO A 97 -6.45 -16.14 -10.24
N GLN A 98 -6.36 -14.84 -10.56
CA GLN A 98 -5.38 -14.28 -11.47
C GLN A 98 -3.97 -14.34 -10.89
N ARG A 99 -2.97 -14.31 -11.79
CA ARG A 99 -1.56 -14.17 -11.42
C ARG A 99 -1.40 -12.97 -10.49
N LYS A 100 -0.64 -13.15 -9.41
CA LYS A 100 -0.41 -12.08 -8.44
C LYS A 100 0.98 -12.18 -7.85
N THR A 101 1.54 -11.05 -7.45
CA THR A 101 2.77 -11.01 -6.64
C THR A 101 2.72 -9.87 -5.65
N PHE A 102 3.31 -10.09 -4.48
CA PHE A 102 3.50 -9.09 -3.44
C PHE A 102 4.97 -8.68 -3.39
N LEU A 103 5.23 -7.39 -3.62
CA LEU A 103 6.56 -6.80 -3.55
C LEU A 103 6.82 -6.27 -2.14
N VAL A 104 8.02 -6.54 -1.62
CA VAL A 104 8.51 -6.00 -0.35
C VAL A 104 9.93 -5.47 -0.53
N GLY A 105 10.26 -4.35 0.11
CA GLY A 105 11.62 -3.85 0.17
C GLY A 105 12.49 -4.68 1.13
N ALA A 106 13.74 -4.96 0.76
CA ALA A 106 14.69 -5.64 1.64
C ALA A 106 14.90 -4.92 2.99
N ASN A 107 14.85 -3.58 3.01
CA ASN A 107 15.02 -2.75 4.20
C ASN A 107 13.74 -2.70 5.07
N THR A 108 12.61 -3.19 4.56
CA THR A 108 11.37 -3.33 5.34
C THR A 108 11.41 -4.58 6.22
N LEU A 109 12.23 -5.57 5.87
CA LEU A 109 12.29 -6.85 6.57
C LEU A 109 13.14 -6.77 7.87
N PRO A 110 12.77 -7.52 8.92
CA PRO A 110 11.60 -8.41 9.03
C PRO A 110 10.27 -7.64 9.18
N ASP A 111 9.20 -8.14 8.54
CA ASP A 111 7.89 -7.51 8.56
C ASP A 111 6.75 -8.54 8.77
N ALA A 112 5.78 -8.18 9.60
CA ALA A 112 4.69 -9.08 9.97
C ALA A 112 3.70 -9.32 8.83
N ASP A 113 3.45 -8.30 7.99
CA ASP A 113 2.56 -8.43 6.84
C ASP A 113 3.21 -9.27 5.74
N TYR A 114 4.53 -9.16 5.55
CA TYR A 114 5.29 -10.06 4.68
C TYR A 114 5.19 -11.52 5.12
N GLU A 115 5.34 -11.83 6.42
CA GLU A 115 5.19 -13.20 6.91
C GLU A 115 3.75 -13.73 6.73
N ARG A 116 2.72 -12.88 6.89
CA ARG A 116 1.33 -13.24 6.59
C ARG A 116 1.11 -13.56 5.12
N ILE A 117 1.70 -12.78 4.21
CA ILE A 117 1.64 -13.02 2.76
C ILE A 117 2.28 -14.37 2.42
N ARG A 118 3.46 -14.66 2.99
CA ARG A 118 4.13 -15.96 2.80
C ARG A 118 3.33 -17.12 3.34
N ALA A 119 2.76 -16.99 4.55
CA ALA A 119 1.90 -18.01 5.16
C ALA A 119 0.61 -18.24 4.35
N ALA A 120 0.13 -17.23 3.62
CA ALA A 120 -0.99 -17.34 2.68
C ALA A 120 -0.60 -17.94 1.32
N HIS A 121 0.66 -18.36 1.13
CA HIS A 121 1.21 -18.90 -0.11
C HIS A 121 1.05 -17.97 -1.33
N ILE A 122 1.04 -16.66 -1.09
CA ILE A 122 1.02 -15.66 -2.16
C ILE A 122 2.47 -15.46 -2.66
N PRO A 123 2.73 -15.50 -3.98
CA PRO A 123 4.07 -15.26 -4.53
C PRO A 123 4.62 -13.90 -4.10
N THR A 124 5.92 -13.85 -3.79
CA THR A 124 6.59 -12.62 -3.35
C THR A 124 7.85 -12.36 -4.17
N ALA A 125 8.23 -11.08 -4.26
CA ALA A 125 9.55 -10.68 -4.70
C ALA A 125 10.12 -9.60 -3.78
N ILE A 126 11.40 -9.71 -3.44
CA ILE A 126 12.10 -8.77 -2.58
C ILE A 126 12.87 -7.79 -3.46
N ILE A 127 12.63 -6.49 -3.27
CA ILE A 127 13.37 -5.43 -3.95
C ILE A 127 14.62 -5.09 -3.13
N PRO A 128 15.84 -5.29 -3.67
CA PRO A 128 17.06 -5.00 -2.93
C PRO A 128 17.23 -3.50 -2.69
N ALA A 129 17.90 -3.13 -1.60
CA ALA A 129 18.23 -1.73 -1.26
C ALA A 129 17.04 -0.75 -1.29
N ALA A 130 15.85 -1.24 -0.93
CA ALA A 130 14.62 -0.45 -0.83
C ALA A 130 13.85 -0.88 0.43
N GLY A 131 13.10 0.04 1.00
CA GLY A 131 12.03 -0.19 1.95
C GLY A 131 10.67 0.13 1.32
N HIS A 132 9.79 0.78 2.10
CA HIS A 132 8.40 1.05 1.71
C HIS A 132 8.27 1.89 0.44
N SER A 133 9.13 2.89 0.27
CA SER A 133 9.06 3.81 -0.87
C SER A 133 9.94 3.33 -2.03
N MET A 134 9.84 2.04 -2.37
CA MET A 134 10.71 1.38 -3.36
C MET A 134 10.76 2.06 -4.73
N SER A 135 9.71 2.77 -5.14
CA SER A 135 9.70 3.54 -6.40
C SER A 135 10.61 4.79 -6.36
N TRP A 136 10.87 5.34 -5.17
CA TRP A 136 11.83 6.43 -4.98
C TRP A 136 13.22 5.93 -4.60
N GLU A 137 13.28 4.85 -3.82
CA GLU A 137 14.54 4.33 -3.26
C GLU A 137 15.31 3.46 -4.26
N ASN A 138 14.62 2.60 -5.01
CA ASN A 138 15.22 1.77 -6.05
C ASN A 138 14.27 1.60 -7.25
N PRO A 139 14.07 2.66 -8.06
CA PRO A 139 13.18 2.62 -9.23
C PRO A 139 13.60 1.55 -10.25
N GLY A 140 14.91 1.32 -10.43
CA GLY A 140 15.41 0.30 -11.35
C GLY A 140 15.11 -1.13 -10.90
N GLY A 141 15.31 -1.42 -9.61
CA GLY A 141 14.97 -2.71 -9.02
C GLY A 141 13.46 -2.99 -9.05
N LEU A 142 12.65 -1.98 -8.75
CA LEU A 142 11.20 -2.07 -8.89
C LEU A 142 10.80 -2.36 -10.35
N ALA A 143 11.32 -1.58 -11.31
CA ALA A 143 11.02 -1.76 -12.73
C ALA A 143 11.38 -3.16 -13.24
N ALA A 144 12.53 -3.70 -12.83
CA ALA A 144 12.94 -5.06 -13.18
C ALA A 144 11.98 -6.13 -12.63
N ALA A 145 11.54 -5.99 -11.37
CA ALA A 145 10.57 -6.91 -10.78
C ALA A 145 9.19 -6.84 -11.47
N LEU A 146 8.75 -5.64 -11.86
CA LEU A 146 7.53 -5.45 -12.65
C LEU A 146 7.65 -6.12 -14.03
N ALA A 147 8.76 -5.92 -14.73
CA ALA A 147 9.02 -6.52 -16.04
C ALA A 147 9.02 -8.05 -15.98
N ALA A 148 9.75 -8.64 -15.03
CA ALA A 148 9.79 -10.09 -14.84
C ALA A 148 8.39 -10.69 -14.62
N PHE A 149 7.55 -10.03 -13.81
CA PHE A 149 6.17 -10.48 -13.62
C PHE A 149 5.35 -10.43 -14.93
N MET A 150 5.54 -9.40 -15.75
CA MET A 150 4.81 -9.23 -17.01
C MET A 150 5.26 -10.21 -18.11
N ASP A 151 6.54 -10.57 -18.16
CA ASP A 151 7.10 -11.46 -19.20
C ASP A 151 6.71 -12.93 -19.00
N GLU A 152 6.31 -13.32 -17.79
CA GLU A 152 5.79 -14.66 -17.47
C GLU A 152 4.29 -14.86 -17.80
N ALA A 153 3.67 -13.99 -18.63
CA ALA A 153 2.21 -13.90 -18.86
C ALA A 153 1.68 -14.48 -20.18
#